data_AF-A0A7C5QLW0-F1
#
_entry.id   AF-A0A7C5QLW0-F1
#
_cell.length_a   1.000
_cell.length_b   1.000
_cell.length_c   1.000
_cell.angle_alpha   90.00
_cell.angle_beta   90.00
_cell.angle_gamma   90.00
#
_symmetry.space_group_name_H-M   'P 1'
#
loop_
_entity.id
_entity.type
_entity.pdbx_description
1 polymer ?
#
loop_
_entity_poly.entity_id
_entity_poly.type
_entity_poly.pdbx_seq_one_letter_code
_entity_poly.pdbx_strand_id
1 'polypeptide(L)'
;MKIVCLSLALVTVGICAEPSVLQQAMQEGLPLGPFRSLIAEAQAKQVPPAELDAALQRRLTALRAAKAIILECGYGKCPAPQQQELMVAVGRAMESRVPTEALRQALKAGEGSQTMRLQAAVEAGETLKLLGLDDPTVGTLMYDFVVRKLGRGEILRAVQFVSQQYRAGIPGPTIRDQLWNNTTTNQPRTGGGGTSYGKGRGRR
;
A
#
# COMPACT_ATOMS: atom_id res chain seq x y z
N MET A 1 30.20 -4.05 -62.45
CA MET A 1 30.69 -4.65 -61.18
C MET A 1 31.19 -3.50 -60.31
N LYS A 2 30.71 -3.19 -59.10
CA LYS A 2 29.98 -3.92 -58.07
C LYS A 2 28.86 -3.01 -57.53
N ILE A 3 27.64 -3.53 -57.45
CA ILE A 3 26.55 -2.93 -56.68
C ILE A 3 26.88 -3.19 -55.22
N VAL A 4 27.18 -2.14 -54.46
CA VAL A 4 27.34 -2.24 -53.02
C VAL A 4 25.94 -2.23 -52.42
N CYS A 5 25.37 -3.43 -52.28
CA CYS A 5 24.27 -3.69 -51.34
C CYS A 5 24.84 -3.51 -49.92
N LEU A 6 24.84 -2.27 -49.44
CA LEU A 6 24.93 -2.02 -48.02
C LEU A 6 23.54 -2.34 -47.46
N SER A 7 23.43 -3.56 -46.95
CA SER A 7 22.30 -4.05 -46.20
C SER A 7 21.90 -3.01 -45.16
N LEU A 8 20.73 -2.40 -45.35
CA LEU A 8 19.93 -1.88 -44.25
C LEU A 8 19.76 -3.04 -43.28
N ALA A 9 20.62 -3.11 -42.26
CA ALA A 9 20.29 -3.76 -41.02
C ALA A 9 19.12 -2.95 -40.44
N LEU A 10 17.92 -3.32 -40.86
CA LEU A 10 16.70 -3.14 -40.10
C LEU A 10 17.00 -3.67 -38.70
N VAL A 11 17.42 -2.77 -37.83
CA VAL A 11 17.07 -2.84 -36.41
C VAL A 11 15.54 -2.80 -36.42
N THR A 12 14.94 -3.97 -36.60
CA THR A 12 13.60 -4.24 -36.14
C THR A 12 13.67 -4.06 -34.63
N VAL A 13 13.54 -2.80 -34.21
CA VAL A 13 12.96 -2.42 -32.93
C VAL A 13 11.69 -3.26 -32.87
N GLY A 14 11.77 -4.33 -32.08
CA GLY A 14 10.66 -5.25 -31.88
C GLY A 14 9.44 -4.40 -31.59
N ILE A 15 8.48 -4.46 -32.50
CA ILE A 15 7.18 -3.83 -32.34
C ILE A 15 6.68 -4.35 -31.00
N CYS A 16 6.72 -3.50 -29.98
CA CYS A 16 6.27 -3.79 -28.63
C CYS A 16 4.77 -4.02 -28.73
N ALA A 17 4.36 -5.24 -29.10
CA ALA A 17 3.01 -5.69 -28.83
C ALA A 17 2.83 -5.46 -27.33
N GLU A 18 1.90 -4.57 -26.96
CA GLU A 18 1.57 -4.43 -25.54
C GLU A 18 1.23 -5.82 -25.02
N PRO A 19 1.82 -6.27 -23.90
CA PRO A 19 1.51 -7.57 -23.35
C PRO A 19 -0.01 -7.70 -23.23
N SER A 20 -0.57 -8.83 -23.67
CA SER A 20 -2.02 -9.05 -23.75
C SER A 20 -2.77 -8.72 -22.45
N VAL A 21 -2.07 -8.81 -21.31
CA VAL A 21 -2.53 -8.40 -19.98
C VAL A 21 -2.90 -6.92 -19.89
N LEU A 22 -2.12 -6.01 -20.48
CA LEU A 22 -2.42 -4.58 -20.48
C LEU A 22 -3.69 -4.27 -21.27
N GLN A 23 -3.84 -4.91 -22.43
CA GLN A 23 -5.04 -4.75 -23.26
C GLN A 23 -6.29 -5.25 -22.53
N GLN A 24 -6.20 -6.39 -21.84
CA GLN A 24 -7.28 -6.89 -20.98
C GLN A 24 -7.60 -5.92 -19.85
N ALA A 25 -6.59 -5.45 -19.12
CA ALA A 25 -6.77 -4.49 -18.04
C ALA A 25 -7.46 -3.20 -18.52
N MET A 26 -7.07 -2.70 -19.69
CA MET A 26 -7.67 -1.53 -20.31
C MET A 26 -9.14 -1.75 -20.69
N GLN A 27 -9.46 -2.89 -21.32
CA GLN A 27 -10.84 -3.27 -21.68
C GLN A 27 -11.75 -3.37 -20.45
N GLU A 28 -11.20 -3.80 -19.32
CA GLU A 28 -11.93 -3.93 -18.05
C GLU A 28 -11.98 -2.63 -17.23
N GLY A 29 -11.36 -1.55 -17.71
CA GLY A 29 -11.28 -0.27 -17.00
C GLY A 29 -10.45 -0.35 -15.70
N LEU A 30 -9.47 -1.25 -15.64
CA LEU A 30 -8.56 -1.37 -14.51
C LEU A 30 -7.44 -0.32 -14.59
N PRO A 31 -6.90 0.14 -13.44
CA PRO A 31 -5.82 1.11 -13.43
C PRO A 31 -4.56 0.52 -14.09
N LEU A 32 -4.04 1.21 -15.10
CA LEU A 32 -2.85 0.77 -15.87
C LEU A 32 -1.52 1.17 -15.21
N GLY A 33 -1.52 2.21 -14.38
CA GLY A 33 -0.32 2.71 -13.68
C GLY A 33 0.49 1.64 -12.93
N PRO A 34 -0.15 0.73 -12.17
CA PRO A 34 0.53 -0.38 -11.51
C PRO A 34 1.29 -1.31 -12.47
N PHE A 35 0.74 -1.61 -13.64
CA PHE A 35 1.40 -2.47 -14.63
C PHE A 35 2.59 -1.77 -15.28
N ARG A 36 2.46 -0.48 -15.62
CA ARG A 36 3.57 0.32 -16.18
C ARG A 36 4.75 0.37 -15.23
N SER A 37 4.49 0.56 -13.94
CA SER A 37 5.53 0.58 -12.89
C SER A 37 6.22 -0.78 -12.77
N LEU A 38 5.45 -1.87 -12.77
CA LEU A 38 5.97 -3.23 -12.71
C LEU A 38 6.85 -3.57 -13.92
N ILE A 39 6.42 -3.21 -15.14
CA ILE A 39 7.19 -3.43 -16.37
C ILE A 39 8.50 -2.64 -16.32
N ALA A 40 8.46 -1.36 -15.94
CA ALA A 40 9.65 -0.53 -15.83
C ALA A 40 10.64 -1.09 -14.80
N GLU A 41 10.16 -1.54 -13.64
CA GLU A 41 10.98 -2.18 -12.61
C GLU A 41 11.60 -3.49 -13.10
N ALA A 42 10.81 -4.34 -13.78
CA ALA A 42 11.28 -5.60 -14.35
C ALA A 42 12.36 -5.39 -15.42
N GLN A 43 12.18 -4.39 -16.28
CA GLN A 43 13.18 -4.00 -17.28
C GLN A 43 14.47 -3.52 -16.62
N ALA A 44 14.38 -2.66 -15.60
CA ALA A 44 15.54 -2.17 -14.86
C ALA A 44 16.32 -3.30 -14.16
N LYS A 45 15.61 -4.32 -13.68
CA LYS A 45 16.17 -5.50 -13.00
C LYS A 45 16.50 -6.66 -13.93
N GLN A 46 16.26 -6.52 -15.24
CA GLN A 46 16.44 -7.58 -16.24
C GLN A 46 15.72 -8.89 -15.86
N VAL A 47 14.51 -8.77 -15.32
CA VAL A 47 13.69 -9.92 -14.91
C VAL A 47 13.37 -10.80 -16.13
N PRO A 48 13.48 -12.13 -16.02
CA PRO A 48 13.10 -13.03 -17.11
C PRO A 48 11.66 -12.81 -17.60
N PRO A 49 11.37 -12.88 -18.91
CA PRO A 49 10.03 -12.62 -19.44
C PRO A 49 8.92 -13.45 -18.79
N ALA A 50 9.18 -14.74 -18.52
CA ALA A 50 8.22 -15.62 -17.87
C ALA A 50 7.87 -15.18 -16.44
N GLU A 51 8.83 -14.63 -15.70
CA GLU A 51 8.59 -14.10 -14.35
C GLU A 51 7.78 -12.80 -14.38
N LEU A 52 8.06 -11.93 -15.37
CA LEU A 52 7.28 -10.73 -15.63
C LEU A 52 5.83 -11.08 -15.99
N ASP A 53 5.61 -12.01 -16.91
CA ASP A 53 4.26 -12.45 -17.29
C ASP A 53 3.48 -13.01 -16.10
N ALA A 54 4.12 -13.85 -15.28
CA ALA A 54 3.51 -14.36 -14.06
C ALA A 54 3.18 -13.23 -13.07
N ALA A 55 4.04 -12.21 -12.93
CA ALA A 55 3.79 -11.05 -12.08
C ALA A 55 2.63 -10.18 -12.59
N LEU A 56 2.58 -9.93 -13.91
CA LEU A 56 1.51 -9.19 -14.57
C LEU A 56 0.15 -9.90 -14.39
N GLN A 57 0.11 -11.22 -14.54
CA GLN A 57 -1.11 -12.01 -14.34
C GLN A 57 -1.60 -12.01 -12.89
N ARG A 58 -0.67 -12.11 -11.91
CA ARG A 58 -1.01 -11.95 -10.49
C ARG A 58 -1.62 -10.57 -10.22
N ARG A 59 -1.02 -9.51 -10.77
CA ARG A 59 -1.53 -8.13 -10.64
C ARG A 59 -2.91 -7.94 -11.26
N LEU A 60 -3.12 -8.48 -12.46
CA LEU A 60 -4.42 -8.45 -13.12
C LEU A 60 -5.49 -9.16 -12.27
N THR A 61 -5.17 -10.35 -11.75
CA THR A 61 -6.08 -11.13 -10.91
C THR A 61 -6.43 -10.39 -9.62
N ALA A 62 -5.43 -9.80 -8.96
CA ALA A 62 -5.63 -9.02 -7.74
C ALA A 62 -6.48 -7.76 -7.99
N LEU A 63 -6.25 -7.04 -9.09
CA LEU A 63 -7.04 -5.86 -9.44
C LEU A 63 -8.50 -6.18 -9.80
N ARG A 64 -8.75 -7.31 -10.49
CA ARG A 64 -10.11 -7.81 -10.73
C ARG A 64 -10.84 -8.09 -9.41
N ALA A 65 -10.18 -8.78 -8.49
CA ALA A 65 -10.74 -9.08 -7.18
C ALA A 65 -10.97 -7.81 -6.33
N ALA A 66 -10.01 -6.88 -6.35
CA ALA A 66 -10.13 -5.58 -5.70
C ALA A 66 -11.32 -4.78 -6.24
N LYS A 67 -11.49 -4.71 -7.56
CA LYS A 67 -12.64 -4.07 -8.21
C LYS A 67 -13.96 -4.68 -7.72
N ALA A 68 -14.05 -6.01 -7.69
CA ALA A 68 -15.26 -6.70 -7.24
C ALA A 68 -15.66 -6.31 -5.81
N ILE A 69 -14.70 -6.30 -4.87
CA ILE A 69 -14.97 -5.97 -3.46
C ILE A 69 -15.30 -4.49 -3.27
N ILE A 70 -14.62 -3.60 -3.98
CA ILE A 70 -14.90 -2.16 -3.95
C ILE A 70 -16.34 -1.88 -4.42
N LEU A 71 -16.78 -2.55 -5.49
CA LEU A 71 -18.16 -2.45 -5.96
C LEU A 71 -19.15 -3.05 -4.95
N GLU A 72 -18.85 -4.23 -4.39
CA GLU A 72 -19.66 -4.89 -3.34
C GLU A 72 -19.85 -3.97 -2.12
N CYS A 73 -18.83 -3.22 -1.73
CA CYS A 73 -18.84 -2.34 -0.55
C CYS A 73 -19.36 -0.92 -0.86
N GLY A 74 -19.97 -0.67 -2.02
CA GLY A 74 -20.63 0.60 -2.33
C GLY A 74 -19.73 1.72 -2.87
N TYR A 75 -18.42 1.47 -3.06
CA TYR A 75 -17.48 2.46 -3.60
C TYR A 75 -17.49 2.54 -5.14
N GLY A 76 -18.49 1.92 -5.78
CA GLY A 76 -18.77 2.04 -7.22
C GLY A 76 -19.09 3.47 -7.67
N LYS A 77 -19.63 4.30 -6.77
CA LYS A 77 -20.08 5.67 -7.05
C LYS A 77 -19.02 6.74 -6.79
N CYS A 78 -17.86 6.37 -6.26
CA CYS A 78 -16.76 7.31 -6.04
C CYS A 78 -16.22 7.85 -7.37
N PRO A 79 -15.69 9.08 -7.41
CA PRO A 79 -15.10 9.58 -8.64
C PRO A 79 -13.91 8.71 -9.06
N ALA A 80 -13.74 8.56 -10.37
CA ALA A 80 -12.85 7.56 -10.96
C ALA A 80 -11.41 7.59 -10.43
N PRO A 81 -10.74 8.75 -10.24
CA PRO A 81 -9.38 8.78 -9.70
C PRO A 81 -9.27 8.16 -8.31
N GLN A 82 -10.17 8.53 -7.39
CA GLN A 82 -10.14 8.01 -6.03
C GLN A 82 -10.52 6.53 -5.96
N GLN A 83 -11.46 6.10 -6.81
CA GLN A 83 -11.82 4.69 -6.92
C GLN A 83 -10.64 3.86 -7.43
N GLN A 84 -9.91 4.36 -8.44
CA GLN A 84 -8.73 3.69 -8.98
C GLN A 84 -7.61 3.59 -7.94
N GLU A 85 -7.31 4.66 -7.20
CA GLU A 85 -6.30 4.63 -6.14
C GLU A 85 -6.64 3.61 -5.05
N LEU A 86 -7.90 3.58 -4.59
CA LEU A 86 -8.36 2.58 -3.64
C LEU A 86 -8.25 1.15 -4.21
N MET A 87 -8.58 0.96 -5.49
CA MET A 87 -8.44 -0.34 -6.18
C MET A 87 -6.99 -0.79 -6.25
N VAL A 88 -6.05 0.12 -6.51
CA VAL A 88 -4.62 -0.18 -6.49
C VAL A 88 -4.17 -0.60 -5.09
N ALA A 89 -4.57 0.12 -4.05
CA ALA A 89 -4.20 -0.21 -2.67
C ALA A 89 -4.76 -1.57 -2.23
N VAL A 90 -6.04 -1.86 -2.52
CA VAL A 90 -6.66 -3.15 -2.21
C VAL A 90 -5.99 -4.27 -3.01
N GLY A 91 -5.76 -4.08 -4.31
CA GLY A 91 -5.08 -5.07 -5.15
C GLY A 91 -3.68 -5.41 -4.65
N ARG A 92 -2.89 -4.40 -4.27
CA ARG A 92 -1.58 -4.60 -3.65
C ARG A 92 -1.65 -5.33 -2.31
N ALA A 93 -2.60 -4.98 -1.44
CA ALA A 93 -2.82 -5.69 -0.19
C ALA A 93 -3.12 -7.18 -0.42
N MET A 94 -3.92 -7.51 -1.43
CA MET A 94 -4.22 -8.90 -1.81
C MET A 94 -2.99 -9.65 -2.32
N GLU A 95 -2.12 -9.01 -3.12
CA GLU A 95 -0.84 -9.60 -3.53
C GLU A 95 0.08 -9.89 -2.35
N SER A 96 0.08 -8.99 -1.35
CA SER A 96 0.77 -9.14 -0.07
C SER A 96 0.07 -10.12 0.88
N ARG A 97 -0.95 -10.86 0.40
CA ARG A 97 -1.71 -11.89 1.13
C ARG A 97 -2.47 -11.35 2.34
N VAL A 98 -2.90 -10.09 2.32
CA VAL A 98 -3.90 -9.61 3.28
C VAL A 98 -5.21 -10.36 3.00
N PRO A 99 -5.86 -10.94 4.02
CA PRO A 99 -7.09 -11.70 3.83
C PRO A 99 -8.19 -10.87 3.17
N THR A 100 -8.82 -11.45 2.16
CA THR A 100 -9.96 -10.85 1.45
C THR A 100 -11.08 -10.43 2.40
N GLU A 101 -11.36 -11.25 3.41
CA GLU A 101 -12.43 -10.96 4.38
C GLU A 101 -12.08 -9.78 5.30
N ALA A 102 -10.80 -9.64 5.68
CA ALA A 102 -10.34 -8.47 6.43
C ALA A 102 -10.49 -7.18 5.64
N LEU A 103 -10.13 -7.21 4.34
CA LEU A 103 -10.32 -6.08 3.43
C LEU A 103 -11.80 -5.72 3.28
N ARG A 104 -12.66 -6.72 3.07
CA ARG A 104 -14.12 -6.54 2.97
C ARG A 104 -14.69 -5.94 4.26
N GLN A 105 -14.30 -6.46 5.42
CA GLN A 105 -14.78 -5.97 6.72
C GLN A 105 -14.37 -4.52 6.96
N ALA A 106 -13.11 -4.16 6.68
CA ALA A 106 -12.63 -2.78 6.81
C ALA A 106 -13.34 -1.83 5.84
N LEU A 107 -13.56 -2.23 4.58
CA LEU A 107 -14.28 -1.44 3.60
C LEU A 107 -15.75 -1.25 3.98
N LYS A 108 -16.45 -2.31 4.41
CA LYS A 108 -17.85 -2.20 4.88
C LYS A 108 -17.98 -1.32 6.12
N ALA A 109 -17.06 -1.45 7.08
CA ALA A 109 -17.02 -0.58 8.27
C ALA A 109 -16.78 0.90 7.92
N GLY A 110 -16.19 1.15 6.75
CA GLY A 110 -15.86 2.45 6.24
C GLY A 110 -16.94 3.11 5.40
N GLU A 111 -18.14 2.55 5.32
CA GLU A 111 -19.22 3.10 4.50
C GLU A 111 -19.44 4.59 4.83
N GLY A 112 -19.52 5.43 3.79
CA GLY A 112 -19.61 6.89 3.93
C GLY A 112 -18.30 7.61 4.34
N SER A 113 -17.20 6.89 4.58
CA SER A 113 -15.89 7.49 4.80
C SER A 113 -15.22 7.94 3.51
N GLN A 114 -14.30 8.90 3.63
CA GLN A 114 -13.45 9.32 2.52
C GLN A 114 -12.54 8.18 2.06
N THR A 115 -12.47 7.96 0.75
CA THR A 115 -11.64 6.92 0.10
C THR A 115 -10.18 6.98 0.51
N MET A 116 -9.59 8.18 0.66
CA MET A 116 -8.20 8.34 1.11
C MET A 116 -7.94 7.76 2.51
N ARG A 117 -8.93 7.82 3.41
CA ARG A 117 -8.81 7.23 4.75
C ARG A 117 -8.78 5.71 4.66
N LEU A 118 -9.65 5.14 3.82
CA LEU A 118 -9.72 3.69 3.60
C LEU A 118 -8.45 3.18 2.94
N GLN A 119 -7.95 3.92 1.95
CA GLN A 119 -6.65 3.64 1.34
C GLN A 119 -5.55 3.57 2.40
N ALA A 120 -5.47 4.55 3.31
CA ALA A 120 -4.46 4.54 4.37
C ALA A 120 -4.62 3.34 5.33
N ALA A 121 -5.85 2.93 5.66
CA ALA A 121 -6.09 1.75 6.48
C ALA A 121 -5.69 0.45 5.77
N VAL A 122 -5.93 0.34 4.46
CA VAL A 122 -5.53 -0.79 3.62
C VAL A 122 -4.01 -0.87 3.49
N GLU A 123 -3.33 0.25 3.19
CA GLU A 123 -1.86 0.34 3.13
C GLU A 123 -1.21 -0.03 4.48
N ALA A 124 -1.83 0.38 5.59
CA ALA A 124 -1.39 -0.02 6.93
C ALA A 124 -1.54 -1.52 7.15
N GLY A 125 -2.67 -2.11 6.75
CA GLY A 125 -2.88 -3.56 6.80
C GLY A 125 -1.86 -4.35 5.99
N GLU A 126 -1.58 -3.91 4.77
CA GLU A 126 -0.51 -4.47 3.92
C GLU A 126 0.84 -4.42 4.64
N THR A 127 1.19 -3.27 5.20
CA THR A 127 2.47 -3.07 5.93
C THR A 127 2.58 -4.03 7.12
N LEU A 128 1.53 -4.16 7.92
CA LEU A 128 1.49 -5.04 9.09
C LEU A 128 1.55 -6.52 8.68
N LYS A 129 0.91 -6.89 7.58
CA LYS A 129 0.98 -8.24 7.03
C LYS A 129 2.39 -8.58 6.57
N LEU A 130 3.04 -7.68 5.86
CA LEU A 130 4.43 -7.84 5.41
C LEU A 130 5.43 -7.88 6.57
N LEU A 131 5.10 -7.25 7.71
CA LEU A 131 5.88 -7.36 8.94
C LEU A 131 5.81 -8.77 9.57
N GLY A 132 4.80 -9.57 9.22
CA GLY A 132 4.61 -10.93 9.73
C GLY A 132 3.50 -11.08 10.76
N LEU A 133 2.66 -10.06 10.98
CA LEU A 133 1.50 -10.20 11.85
C LEU A 133 0.52 -11.23 11.27
N ASP A 134 -0.16 -11.95 12.17
CA ASP A 134 -1.20 -12.90 11.83
C ASP A 134 -2.44 -12.22 11.26
N ASP A 135 -3.18 -12.98 10.44
CA ASP A 135 -4.34 -12.51 9.70
C ASP A 135 -5.46 -11.92 10.59
N PRO A 136 -5.87 -12.58 11.70
CA PRO A 136 -6.82 -12.01 12.64
C PRO A 136 -6.39 -10.65 13.20
N THR A 137 -5.12 -10.52 13.62
CA THR A 137 -4.61 -9.26 14.18
C THR A 137 -4.61 -8.14 13.13
N VAL A 138 -4.15 -8.44 11.91
CA VAL A 138 -4.15 -7.45 10.80
C VAL A 138 -5.57 -6.97 10.51
N GLY A 139 -6.52 -7.87 10.34
CA GLY A 139 -7.91 -7.50 10.05
C GLY A 139 -8.56 -6.68 11.16
N THR A 140 -8.29 -7.02 12.42
CA THR A 140 -8.84 -6.28 13.55
C THR A 140 -8.26 -4.87 13.64
N LEU A 141 -6.94 -4.70 13.42
CA LEU A 141 -6.31 -3.38 13.41
C LEU A 141 -6.83 -2.51 12.25
N MET A 142 -6.99 -3.08 11.05
CA MET A 142 -7.59 -2.37 9.92
C MET A 142 -9.01 -1.90 10.24
N TYR A 143 -9.83 -2.77 10.82
CA TYR A 143 -11.18 -2.43 11.26
C TYR A 143 -11.17 -1.29 12.29
N ASP A 144 -10.29 -1.35 13.29
CA ASP A 144 -10.17 -0.31 14.31
C ASP A 144 -9.78 1.05 13.70
N PHE A 145 -8.83 1.08 12.75
CA PHE A 145 -8.43 2.31 12.06
C PHE A 145 -9.61 2.99 11.37
N VAL A 146 -10.49 2.19 10.76
CA VAL A 146 -11.66 2.68 10.05
C VAL A 146 -12.75 3.13 11.02
N VAL A 147 -13.15 2.30 11.99
CA VAL A 147 -14.24 2.61 12.94
C VAL A 147 -13.89 3.78 13.84
N ARG A 148 -12.62 3.91 14.25
CA ARG A 148 -12.12 5.06 15.02
C ARG A 148 -11.88 6.30 14.17
N LYS A 149 -12.15 6.23 12.85
CA LYS A 149 -12.03 7.34 11.88
C LYS A 149 -10.64 7.99 11.86
N LEU A 150 -9.58 7.21 12.08
CA LEU A 150 -8.22 7.72 12.16
C LEU A 150 -7.80 8.40 10.85
N GLY A 151 -7.09 9.52 10.94
CA GLY A 151 -6.42 10.15 9.82
C GLY A 151 -5.12 9.43 9.45
N ARG A 152 -4.57 9.72 8.27
CA ARG A 152 -3.31 9.11 7.77
C ARG A 152 -2.17 9.22 8.79
N GLY A 153 -1.97 10.39 9.41
CA GLY A 153 -0.92 10.59 10.41
C GLY A 153 -1.13 9.82 11.72
N GLU A 154 -2.38 9.54 12.11
CA GLU A 154 -2.70 8.70 13.26
C GLU A 154 -2.48 7.22 12.95
N ILE A 155 -2.88 6.78 11.76
CA ILE A 155 -2.63 5.42 11.27
C ILE A 155 -1.13 5.14 11.21
N LEU A 156 -0.32 6.07 10.68
CA LEU A 156 1.14 5.89 10.63
C LEU A 156 1.76 5.76 12.03
N ARG A 157 1.33 6.56 12.99
CA ARG A 157 1.79 6.45 14.39
C ARG A 157 1.38 5.12 15.02
N ALA A 158 0.15 4.66 14.75
CA ALA A 158 -0.33 3.36 15.22
C ALA A 158 0.50 2.20 14.62
N VAL A 159 0.75 2.22 13.30
CA VAL A 159 1.60 1.21 12.63
C VAL A 159 3.02 1.23 13.18
N GLN A 160 3.61 2.40 13.45
CA GLN A 160 4.93 2.50 14.07
C GLN A 160 4.95 1.88 15.47
N PHE A 161 3.96 2.18 16.30
CA PHE A 161 3.83 1.57 17.62
C PHE A 161 3.71 0.05 17.52
N VAL A 162 2.80 -0.45 16.67
CA VAL A 162 2.59 -1.89 16.46
C VAL A 162 3.87 -2.56 16.00
N SER A 163 4.59 -1.93 15.06
CA SER A 163 5.85 -2.45 14.54
C SER A 163 6.94 -2.56 15.60
N GLN A 164 7.03 -1.58 16.50
CA GLN A 164 7.98 -1.60 17.60
C GLN A 164 7.67 -2.71 18.60
N GLN A 165 6.40 -2.84 19.02
CA GLN A 165 5.99 -3.88 19.97
C GLN A 165 6.15 -5.29 19.38
N TYR A 166 5.79 -5.48 18.11
CA TYR A 166 5.94 -6.78 17.44
C TYR A 166 7.41 -7.21 17.37
N ARG A 167 8.32 -6.28 17.04
CA ARG A 167 9.78 -6.53 17.06
C ARG A 167 10.33 -6.82 18.45
N ALA A 168 9.66 -6.33 19.50
CA ALA A 168 9.98 -6.69 20.88
C ALA A 168 9.40 -8.05 21.31
N GLY A 169 8.77 -8.80 20.40
CA GLY A 169 8.21 -10.12 20.65
C GLY A 169 6.84 -10.11 21.32
N ILE A 170 6.14 -8.96 21.35
CA ILE A 170 4.82 -8.87 21.95
C ILE A 170 3.76 -9.47 20.99
N PRO A 171 2.84 -10.34 21.47
CA PRO A 171 1.79 -10.92 20.64
C PRO A 171 0.80 -9.87 20.10
N GLY A 172 0.34 -10.06 18.86
CA GLY A 172 -0.58 -9.15 18.16
C GLY A 172 -1.80 -8.68 18.97
N PRO A 173 -2.57 -9.57 19.61
CA PRO A 173 -3.72 -9.18 20.44
C PRO A 173 -3.32 -8.25 21.60
N THR A 174 -2.20 -8.54 22.27
CA THR A 174 -1.67 -7.71 23.36
C THR A 174 -1.23 -6.34 22.86
N ILE A 175 -0.59 -6.27 21.68
CA ILE A 175 -0.22 -4.98 21.07
C ILE A 175 -1.45 -4.12 20.82
N ARG A 176 -2.52 -4.72 20.27
CA ARG A 176 -3.78 -4.02 20.00
C ARG A 176 -4.39 -3.47 21.29
N ASP A 177 -4.45 -4.29 22.34
CA ASP A 177 -4.98 -3.86 23.63
C ASP A 177 -4.14 -2.70 24.20
N GLN A 178 -2.82 -2.78 24.15
CA GLN A 178 -1.93 -1.69 24.57
C GLN A 178 -2.14 -0.42 23.74
N LEU A 179 -2.25 -0.55 22.42
CA LEU A 179 -2.44 0.57 21.50
C LEU A 179 -3.71 1.38 21.84
N TRP A 180 -4.77 0.70 22.28
CA TRP A 180 -6.06 1.33 22.54
C TRP A 180 -6.35 1.63 24.02
N ASN A 181 -5.67 0.95 24.95
CA ASN A 181 -5.90 1.10 26.39
C ASN A 181 -4.80 1.91 27.11
N ASN A 182 -3.62 2.15 26.52
CA ASN A 182 -2.53 2.91 27.16
C ASN A 182 -2.72 4.44 27.13
N THR A 183 -3.94 4.96 27.05
CA THR A 183 -4.21 6.39 27.22
C THR A 183 -3.90 6.93 28.63
N THR A 184 -3.52 6.08 29.59
CA THR A 184 -3.17 6.46 30.97
C THR A 184 -1.67 6.66 31.25
N THR A 185 -0.76 6.51 30.28
CA THR A 185 0.68 6.69 30.54
C THR A 185 1.36 7.69 29.59
N ASN A 186 0.75 8.87 29.43
CA ASN A 186 1.57 10.07 29.25
C ASN A 186 2.27 10.37 30.58
N GLN A 187 3.35 9.64 30.89
CA GLN A 187 4.36 10.25 31.75
C GLN A 187 4.96 11.42 30.95
N PRO A 188 4.90 12.66 31.46
CA PRO A 188 5.69 13.72 30.88
C PRO A 188 7.14 13.25 30.89
N ARG A 189 7.77 13.23 29.72
CA ARG A 189 9.23 13.10 29.63
C ARG A 189 9.80 14.22 30.48
N THR A 190 10.34 13.87 31.63
CA THR A 190 11.20 14.74 32.44
C THR A 190 12.37 15.13 31.54
N GLY A 191 12.24 16.30 30.92
CA GLY A 191 13.31 16.94 30.18
C GLY A 191 14.45 17.22 31.16
N GLY A 192 15.49 16.40 31.04
CA GLY A 192 16.74 16.53 31.78
C GLY A 192 17.46 17.85 31.45
N GLY A 193 18.30 18.25 32.40
CA GLY A 193 18.96 19.54 32.46
C GLY A 193 19.71 19.96 31.20
N GLY A 194 19.43 21.19 30.77
CA GLY A 194 20.30 22.01 29.95
C GLY A 194 21.02 23.01 30.85
N THR A 195 22.32 22.83 30.97
CA THR A 195 23.26 23.64 31.75
C THR A 195 23.35 25.09 31.26
N SER A 196 23.37 26.01 32.22
CA SER A 196 24.21 27.23 32.31
C SER A 196 24.88 27.74 31.02
N TYR A 197 24.52 28.94 30.56
CA TYR A 197 25.48 29.88 29.94
C TYR A 197 25.02 31.34 30.09
N GLY A 198 25.93 32.19 30.60
CA GLY A 198 26.10 33.54 30.04
C GLY A 198 25.44 34.73 30.76
N LYS A 199 25.84 35.01 32.01
CA LYS A 199 25.70 36.34 32.61
C LYS A 199 26.72 37.30 31.97
N GLY A 200 26.30 38.02 30.92
CA GLY A 200 27.11 39.05 30.24
C GLY A 200 26.66 40.47 30.59
N ARG A 201 27.46 41.19 31.37
CA ARG A 201 27.37 42.64 31.59
C ARG A 201 27.76 43.40 30.32
N GLY A 202 27.04 44.48 30.02
CA GLY A 202 27.50 45.57 29.14
C GLY A 202 26.47 46.72 29.17
N ARG A 203 26.65 47.71 30.05
CA ARG A 203 27.11 49.08 29.70
C ARG A 203 26.41 49.68 28.47
N ARG A 204 25.46 50.58 28.72
CA ARG A 204 25.58 52.02 28.42
C ARG A 204 24.74 52.81 29.42
#